data_AF-A0A933C7S7-F1
#
_entry.id   AF-A0A933C7S7-F1
#
_cell.length_a   1.000
_cell.length_b   1.000
_cell.length_c   1.000
_cell.angle_alpha   90.00
_cell.angle_beta   90.00
_cell.angle_gamma   90.00
#
_symmetry.space_group_name_H-M   'P 1'
#
loop_
_entity.id
_entity.type
_entity.pdbx_description
1 polymer ?
#
loop_
_entity_poly.entity_id
_entity_poly.type
_entity_poly.pdbx_seq_one_letter_code
_entity_poly.pdbx_strand_id
1 'polypeptide(L)'
;MPLNCRQPSEAKGGTIATSRVALIVAFIASLLVSCSLFSTALRFEPVALAVEERRNGFLVELLTDAAIADGAGTMIARPHWLIVTVPDTLLDTTGVATFRSPIVDSTEVHRFETVTQFSLRFTKAISSAEILRTRNNKGLTISVFF
;
A
#
# COMPACT_ATOMS: atom_id res chain seq x y z
N MET A 1 -51.90 -28.71 -62.56
CA MET A 1 -51.31 -29.83 -61.77
C MET A 1 -49.87 -30.03 -62.23
N PRO A 2 -48.94 -30.34 -61.32
CA PRO A 2 -47.73 -29.53 -61.07
C PRO A 2 -46.54 -29.86 -61.99
N LEU A 3 -45.69 -28.85 -62.22
CA LEU A 3 -44.38 -28.98 -62.87
C LEU A 3 -43.26 -28.96 -61.83
N ASN A 4 -42.33 -29.85 -62.10
CA ASN A 4 -41.29 -30.42 -61.26
C ASN A 4 -40.11 -29.46 -61.01
N CYS A 5 -39.48 -29.58 -59.85
CA CYS A 5 -38.27 -28.85 -59.47
C CYS A 5 -37.04 -29.30 -60.28
N ARG A 6 -36.19 -28.35 -60.71
CA ARG A 6 -34.74 -28.59 -60.90
C ARG A 6 -33.93 -27.28 -60.84
N GLN A 7 -33.03 -27.20 -59.86
CA GLN A 7 -31.87 -26.29 -59.77
C GLN A 7 -30.94 -26.45 -61.00
N PRO A 8 -30.16 -25.44 -61.42
CA PRO A 8 -28.90 -25.04 -60.74
C PRO A 8 -28.64 -23.50 -60.82
N SER A 9 -27.65 -22.85 -60.21
CA SER A 9 -26.22 -23.14 -60.20
C SER A 9 -25.50 -22.30 -59.14
N GLU A 10 -24.36 -22.82 -58.69
CA GLU A 10 -23.46 -22.24 -57.70
C GLU A 10 -22.91 -20.87 -58.13
N ALA A 11 -23.10 -19.86 -57.28
CA ALA A 11 -22.27 -18.66 -57.29
C ALA A 11 -21.13 -18.86 -56.29
N LYS A 12 -19.95 -19.22 -56.81
CA LYS A 12 -18.65 -19.13 -56.11
C LYS A 12 -18.37 -17.67 -55.76
N GLY A 13 -18.74 -17.27 -54.55
CA GLY A 13 -18.47 -15.95 -53.97
C GLY A 13 -17.38 -16.01 -52.90
N GLY A 14 -16.13 -15.81 -53.31
CA GLY A 14 -15.10 -15.06 -52.56
C GLY A 14 -14.85 -15.38 -51.08
N THR A 15 -14.42 -16.61 -50.74
CA THR A 15 -13.95 -16.96 -49.38
C THR A 15 -12.43 -16.84 -49.23
N ILE A 16 -11.82 -15.71 -49.62
CA ILE A 16 -10.36 -15.51 -49.46
C ILE A 16 -10.01 -14.18 -48.76
N ALA A 17 -10.92 -13.20 -48.74
CA ALA A 17 -10.67 -11.90 -48.12
C ALA A 17 -10.83 -11.89 -46.58
N THR A 18 -11.50 -12.88 -45.99
CA THR A 18 -11.79 -12.94 -44.54
C THR A 18 -10.64 -13.48 -43.70
N SER A 19 -9.74 -14.26 -44.28
CA SER A 19 -8.62 -14.90 -43.56
C SER A 19 -7.53 -13.89 -43.15
N ARG A 20 -7.19 -12.93 -44.02
CA ARG A 20 -6.17 -11.92 -43.72
C ARG A 20 -6.64 -10.87 -42.72
N VAL A 21 -7.92 -10.47 -42.80
CA VAL A 21 -8.53 -9.53 -41.85
C VAL A 21 -8.64 -10.15 -40.47
N ALA A 22 -9.01 -11.43 -40.37
CA ALA A 22 -9.05 -12.15 -39.09
C ALA A 22 -7.66 -12.25 -38.42
N LEU A 23 -6.60 -12.44 -39.22
CA LEU A 23 -5.23 -12.55 -38.72
C LEU A 23 -4.70 -11.19 -38.22
N ILE A 24 -5.04 -10.10 -38.91
CA ILE A 24 -4.69 -8.73 -38.48
C ILE A 24 -5.44 -8.34 -37.20
N VAL A 25 -6.74 -8.65 -37.10
CA VAL A 25 -7.54 -8.39 -35.89
C VAL A 25 -7.02 -9.22 -34.70
N ALA A 26 -6.64 -10.48 -34.92
CA ALA A 26 -6.05 -11.32 -33.89
C ALA A 26 -4.68 -10.78 -33.43
N PHE A 27 -3.85 -10.28 -34.35
CA PHE A 27 -2.55 -9.69 -34.03
C PHE A 27 -2.69 -8.38 -33.24
N ILE A 28 -3.61 -7.50 -33.64
CA ILE A 28 -3.92 -6.25 -32.91
C ILE A 28 -4.50 -6.55 -31.52
N ALA A 29 -5.40 -7.53 -31.41
CA ALA A 29 -5.91 -7.98 -30.11
C ALA A 29 -4.79 -8.54 -29.22
N SER A 30 -3.85 -9.30 -29.79
CA SER A 30 -2.70 -9.84 -29.05
C SER A 30 -1.74 -8.73 -28.56
N LEU A 31 -1.53 -7.69 -29.38
CA LEU A 31 -0.75 -6.51 -29.01
C LEU A 31 -1.42 -5.65 -27.93
N LEU A 32 -2.75 -5.50 -27.98
CA LEU A 32 -3.52 -4.75 -26.98
C LEU A 32 -3.61 -5.49 -25.63
N VAL A 33 -3.72 -6.83 -25.65
CA VAL A 33 -3.69 -7.67 -24.44
C VAL A 33 -2.31 -7.65 -23.77
N SER A 34 -1.25 -7.37 -24.53
CA SER A 34 0.11 -7.29 -23.98
C SER A 34 0.38 -5.97 -23.23
N CYS A 35 -0.46 -4.94 -23.38
CA CYS A 35 -0.34 -3.67 -22.65
C CYS A 35 -1.15 -3.62 -21.35
N SER A 36 -2.01 -4.61 -21.06
CA SER A 36 -2.88 -4.59 -19.87
C SER A 36 -2.32 -5.36 -18.66
N LEU A 37 -1.12 -5.94 -18.76
CA LEU A 37 -0.55 -6.81 -17.72
C LEU A 37 0.61 -6.21 -16.92
N PHE A 38 1.01 -4.97 -17.18
CA PHE A 38 2.04 -4.28 -16.39
C PHE A 38 1.45 -3.13 -15.56
N SER A 39 0.40 -3.42 -14.80
CA SER A 39 0.21 -2.67 -13.55
C SER A 39 1.20 -3.23 -12.55
N THR A 40 2.41 -2.67 -12.51
CA THR A 40 3.30 -2.84 -11.34
C THR A 40 2.51 -2.38 -10.13
N ALA A 41 1.95 -3.32 -9.38
CA ALA A 41 1.38 -3.05 -8.08
C ALA A 41 2.48 -2.37 -7.27
N LEU A 42 2.31 -1.08 -6.97
CA LEU A 42 3.12 -0.38 -5.99
C LEU A 42 3.03 -1.21 -4.71
N ARG A 43 4.11 -1.94 -4.41
CA ARG A 43 4.22 -2.70 -3.18
C ARG A 43 4.53 -1.71 -2.09
N PHE A 44 3.51 -1.37 -1.30
CA PHE A 44 3.69 -0.62 -0.08
C PHE A 44 4.09 -1.61 1.01
N GLU A 45 5.17 -1.32 1.73
CA GLU A 45 5.67 -2.20 2.79
C GLU A 45 4.86 -1.97 4.08
N PRO A 46 4.34 -3.04 4.71
CA PRO A 46 3.47 -2.91 5.87
C PRO A 46 4.24 -2.33 7.07
N VAL A 47 3.59 -1.39 7.76
CA VAL A 47 4.03 -0.88 9.06
C VAL A 47 3.20 -1.53 10.15
N ALA A 48 3.88 -2.23 11.06
CA ALA A 48 3.31 -2.73 12.29
C ALA A 48 3.67 -1.79 13.44
N LEU A 49 2.69 -1.56 14.33
CA LEU A 49 2.89 -0.80 15.55
C LEU A 49 2.84 -1.77 16.74
N ALA A 50 3.85 -1.70 17.61
CA ALA A 50 3.87 -2.40 18.87
C ALA A 50 4.15 -1.41 20.01
N VAL A 51 3.59 -1.69 21.19
CA VAL A 51 3.87 -0.90 22.40
C VAL A 51 4.08 -1.84 23.56
N GLU A 52 5.20 -1.69 24.25
CA GLU A 52 5.60 -2.56 25.36
C GLU A 52 5.85 -1.75 26.62
N GLU A 53 5.39 -2.26 27.77
CA GLU A 53 5.62 -1.64 29.07
C GLU A 53 7.03 -1.90 29.60
N ARG A 54 7.62 -0.86 30.18
CA ARG A 54 8.93 -0.86 30.81
C ARG A 54 8.83 -0.20 32.18
N ARG A 55 9.83 -0.44 33.04
CA ARG A 55 9.83 0.07 34.43
C ARG A 55 9.58 1.57 34.56
N ASN A 56 10.01 2.36 33.58
CA ASN A 56 9.95 3.83 33.61
C ASN A 56 9.13 4.43 32.46
N GLY A 57 8.31 3.65 31.76
CA GLY A 57 7.56 4.15 30.60
C GLY A 57 7.15 3.06 29.62
N PHE A 58 7.02 3.44 28.35
CA PHE A 58 6.72 2.50 27.26
C PHE A 58 7.76 2.57 26.17
N LEU A 59 7.89 1.47 25.45
CA LEU A 59 8.67 1.36 24.25
C LEU A 59 7.70 1.17 23.08
N VAL A 60 7.67 2.12 22.17
CA VAL A 60 6.84 2.11 20.96
C VAL A 60 7.73 1.67 19.81
N GLU A 61 7.31 0.68 19.04
CA GLU A 61 8.03 0.20 17.87
C GLU A 61 7.17 0.36 16.63
N LEU A 62 7.71 1.06 15.63
CA LEU A 62 7.20 1.07 14.27
C LEU A 62 8.09 0.12 13.47
N LEU A 63 7.58 -1.08 13.17
CA LEU A 63 8.29 -2.10 12.44
C LEU A 63 7.88 -2.05 10.97
N THR A 64 8.85 -2.11 10.08
CA THR A 64 8.60 -2.15 8.64
C THR A 64 9.70 -2.96 7.96
N ASP A 65 9.35 -3.63 6.86
CA ASP A 65 10.32 -4.37 6.06
C ASP A 65 11.21 -3.42 5.23
N ALA A 66 10.79 -2.18 5.04
CA ALA A 66 11.56 -1.11 4.41
C ALA A 66 12.57 -0.47 5.38
N ALA A 67 13.69 0.01 4.85
CA ALA A 67 14.58 0.86 5.62
C ALA A 67 13.93 2.24 5.81
N ILE A 68 13.77 2.67 7.05
CA ILE A 68 13.36 4.04 7.36
C ILE A 68 14.54 4.97 7.09
N ALA A 69 14.32 5.99 6.26
CA ALA A 69 15.31 7.01 5.97
C ALA A 69 15.70 7.78 7.24
N ASP A 70 16.96 8.22 7.30
CA ASP A 70 17.41 9.09 8.39
C ASP A 70 16.58 10.38 8.43
N GLY A 71 16.26 10.85 9.64
CA GLY A 71 15.48 12.08 9.85
C GLY A 71 14.09 11.87 10.45
N ALA A 72 13.78 10.65 10.92
CA ALA A 72 12.60 10.46 11.76
C ALA A 72 12.70 11.30 13.04
N GLY A 73 11.56 11.87 13.46
CA GLY A 73 11.47 12.79 14.59
C GLY A 73 10.25 12.50 15.47
N THR A 74 10.34 12.91 16.73
CA THR A 74 9.24 12.84 17.70
C THR A 74 8.90 14.24 18.20
N MET A 75 7.61 14.47 18.46
CA MET A 75 7.10 15.69 19.06
C MET A 75 5.98 15.36 20.03
N ILE A 76 5.93 16.06 21.16
CA ILE A 76 4.83 15.99 22.11
C ILE A 76 3.94 17.21 21.88
N ALA A 77 2.81 17.02 21.21
CA ALA A 77 1.91 18.14 20.84
C ALA A 77 1.01 18.59 22.01
N ARG A 78 0.72 17.66 22.92
CA ARG A 78 -0.06 17.84 24.16
C ARG A 78 0.44 16.79 25.16
N PRO A 79 0.14 16.91 26.47
CA PRO A 79 0.63 15.95 27.45
C PRO A 79 0.30 14.49 27.09
N HIS A 80 -0.75 14.20 26.32
CA HIS A 80 -1.14 12.82 26.00
C HIS A 80 -0.82 12.39 24.56
N TRP A 81 -0.22 13.26 23.74
CA TRP A 81 -0.06 13.01 22.31
C TRP A 81 1.41 12.96 21.91
N LEU A 82 1.83 11.80 21.44
CA LEU A 82 3.10 11.60 20.75
C LEU A 82 2.87 11.65 19.25
N ILE A 83 3.58 12.52 18.56
CA ILE A 83 3.61 12.57 17.10
C ILE A 83 4.97 12.08 16.64
N VAL A 84 4.97 11.05 15.81
CA VAL A 84 6.16 10.50 15.18
C VAL A 84 6.12 10.87 13.70
N THR A 85 7.11 11.60 13.22
CA THR A 85 7.25 11.95 11.81
C THR A 85 8.32 11.06 11.19
N VAL A 86 7.97 10.33 10.15
CA VAL A 86 8.87 9.45 9.41
C VAL A 86 9.04 10.01 8.00
N PRO A 87 10.26 10.33 7.55
CA PRO A 87 10.53 10.65 6.15
C PRO A 87 10.31 9.40 5.29
N ASP A 88 9.72 9.58 4.12
CA ASP A 88 9.18 8.56 3.20
C ASP A 88 7.65 8.31 3.35
N THR A 89 6.98 8.25 2.20
CA THR A 89 5.53 8.19 2.04
C THR A 89 5.03 6.84 1.55
N LEU A 90 5.94 5.93 1.18
CA LEU A 90 5.61 4.61 0.63
C LEU A 90 5.42 3.54 1.72
N LEU A 91 4.85 3.93 2.87
CA LEU A 91 4.55 3.03 3.98
C LEU A 91 3.08 2.59 3.93
N ASP A 92 2.83 1.28 3.99
CA ASP A 92 1.47 0.78 4.22
C ASP A 92 1.12 0.85 5.71
N THR A 93 0.37 1.89 6.04
CA THR A 93 -0.05 2.19 7.41
C THR A 93 -1.38 1.54 7.81
N THR A 94 -1.93 0.63 6.99
CA THR A 94 -3.23 0.02 7.24
C THR A 94 -3.26 -0.73 8.57
N GLY A 95 -2.17 -1.43 8.92
CA GLY A 95 -2.03 -2.13 10.20
C GLY A 95 -2.06 -1.20 11.42
N VAL A 96 -1.58 0.03 11.27
CA VAL A 96 -1.51 1.02 12.37
C VAL A 96 -2.89 1.58 12.73
N ALA A 97 -3.77 1.76 11.74
CA ALA A 97 -5.14 2.22 11.98
C ALA A 97 -5.97 1.20 12.80
N THR A 98 -5.64 -0.09 12.68
CA THR A 98 -6.30 -1.16 13.42
C THR A 98 -5.63 -1.49 14.76
N PHE A 99 -4.52 -0.84 15.09
CA PHE A 99 -3.79 -1.08 16.33
C PHE A 99 -4.67 -0.81 17.56
N ARG A 100 -4.55 -1.66 18.57
CA ARG A 100 -5.26 -1.55 19.86
C ARG A 100 -4.30 -1.87 20.99
N SER A 101 -4.31 -1.05 22.03
CA SER A 101 -3.50 -1.25 23.23
C SER A 101 -4.19 -0.59 24.43
N PRO A 102 -4.13 -1.17 25.65
CA PRO A 102 -4.76 -0.59 26.83
C PRO A 102 -4.14 0.76 27.28
N ILE A 103 -2.99 1.12 26.72
CA ILE A 103 -2.24 2.35 27.04
C ILE A 103 -2.32 3.41 25.95
N VAL A 104 -2.77 3.05 24.75
CA VAL A 104 -2.96 3.96 23.61
C VAL A 104 -4.44 3.99 23.26
N ASP A 105 -5.10 5.10 23.57
CA ASP A 105 -6.54 5.32 23.33
C ASP A 105 -6.86 5.38 21.84
N SER A 106 -6.02 6.06 21.07
CA SER A 106 -6.23 6.28 19.64
C SER A 106 -4.93 6.42 18.88
N THR A 107 -4.95 5.97 17.64
CA THR A 107 -3.89 6.17 16.65
C THR A 107 -4.46 6.91 15.45
N GLU A 108 -3.72 7.91 14.98
CA GLU A 108 -4.05 8.65 13.75
C GLU A 108 -2.83 8.63 12.83
N VAL A 109 -3.09 8.54 11.53
CA VAL A 109 -2.04 8.54 10.52
C VAL A 109 -2.33 9.60 9.47
N HIS A 110 -1.36 10.47 9.25
CA HIS A 110 -1.44 11.51 8.22
C HIS A 110 -0.29 11.31 7.23
N ARG A 111 -0.63 11.17 5.95
CA ARG A 111 0.35 11.12 4.86
C ARG A 111 0.46 12.49 4.21
N PHE A 112 1.67 13.01 4.14
CA PHE A 112 2.03 14.20 3.39
C PHE A 112 2.81 13.78 2.14
N GLU A 113 3.28 14.76 1.35
CA GLU A 113 4.01 14.49 0.10
C GLU A 113 5.36 13.79 0.31
N THR A 114 6.05 14.07 1.43
CA THR A 114 7.41 13.55 1.71
C THR A 114 7.56 12.89 3.07
N VAL A 115 6.53 12.93 3.92
CA VAL A 115 6.56 12.40 5.28
C VAL A 115 5.24 11.71 5.64
N THR A 116 5.34 10.71 6.51
CA THR A 116 4.20 10.08 7.17
C THR A 116 4.24 10.39 8.65
N GLN A 117 3.13 10.88 9.20
CA GLN A 117 2.99 11.15 10.63
C GLN A 117 2.10 10.11 11.29
N PHE A 118 2.59 9.57 12.40
CA PHE A 118 1.86 8.68 13.29
C PHE A 118 1.61 9.43 14.60
N SER A 119 0.34 9.69 14.90
CA SER A 119 -0.07 10.31 16.16
C SER A 119 -0.63 9.25 17.08
N LEU A 120 -0.05 9.11 18.27
CA LEU A 120 -0.49 8.18 19.30
C LEU A 120 -0.97 8.96 20.51
N ARG A 121 -2.21 8.71 20.92
CA ARG A 121 -2.79 9.25 22.15
C ARG A 121 -2.65 8.24 23.27
N PHE A 122 -1.90 8.59 24.31
CA PHE A 122 -1.72 7.77 25.50
C PHE A 122 -2.78 8.05 26.56
N THR A 123 -3.10 7.03 27.35
CA THR A 123 -3.99 7.14 28.52
C THR A 123 -3.39 7.98 29.65
N LYS A 124 -2.05 8.12 29.67
CA LYS A 124 -1.28 8.89 30.66
C LYS A 124 -0.52 10.03 30.00
N ALA A 125 -0.21 11.06 30.78
CA ALA A 125 0.56 12.21 30.31
C ALA A 125 2.05 11.85 30.14
N ILE A 126 2.56 12.03 28.93
CA ILE A 126 3.93 11.90 28.47
C ILE A 126 4.73 13.13 28.91
N SER A 127 5.85 12.90 29.59
CA SER A 127 6.82 13.93 29.97
C SER A 127 7.93 14.09 28.93
N SER A 128 8.38 13.00 28.30
CA SER A 128 9.41 13.02 27.26
C SER A 128 9.34 11.80 26.34
N ALA A 129 9.93 11.92 25.16
CA ALA A 129 10.06 10.82 24.20
C ALA A 129 11.39 10.89 23.45
N GLU A 130 12.04 9.76 23.26
CA GLU A 130 13.34 9.65 22.60
C GLU A 130 13.33 8.52 21.56
N ILE A 131 13.86 8.79 20.37
CA ILE A 131 14.04 7.77 19.34
C ILE A 131 15.32 6.99 19.63
N LEU A 132 15.18 5.69 19.85
CA LEU A 132 16.28 4.74 19.92
C LEU A 132 16.53 4.18 18.52
N ARG A 133 17.78 4.26 18.05
CA ARG A 133 18.15 3.72 16.74
C ARG A 133 18.18 2.20 16.78
N THR A 134 17.36 1.58 15.93
CA THR A 134 17.34 0.14 15.71
C THR A 134 18.50 -0.28 14.81
N ARG A 135 19.24 -1.31 15.22
CA ARG A 135 20.33 -1.89 14.43
C ARG A 135 19.68 -2.48 13.15
N ASN A 136 19.91 -1.83 12.00
CA ASN A 136 19.46 -2.18 10.62
C ASN A 136 18.39 -1.28 9.97
N ASN A 137 17.96 -0.17 10.59
CA ASN A 137 16.99 0.79 10.02
C ASN A 137 15.62 0.22 9.58
N LYS A 138 15.31 -1.05 9.86
CA LYS A 138 14.04 -1.73 9.51
C LYS A 138 12.89 -1.41 10.47
N GLY A 139 12.87 -0.19 10.98
CA GLY A 139 11.94 0.22 12.00
C GLY A 139 12.51 1.28 12.92
N LEU A 140 11.63 1.82 13.74
CA LEU A 140 11.89 2.91 14.66
C LEU A 140 11.45 2.47 16.05
N THR A 141 12.37 2.52 17.01
CA THR A 141 12.05 2.32 18.42
C THR A 141 11.99 3.68 19.10
N ILE A 142 10.96 3.93 19.91
CA ILE A 142 10.77 5.17 20.65
C ILE A 142 10.56 4.83 22.11
N SER A 143 11.38 5.38 22.98
CA SER A 143 11.13 5.35 24.42
C SER A 143 10.26 6.54 24.81
N VAL A 144 9.20 6.27 25.57
CA VAL A 144 8.19 7.23 26.02
C VAL A 144 8.14 7.20 27.54
N PHE A 145 8.32 8.35 28.18
CA PHE A 145 8.36 8.50 29.63
C PHE A 145 7.15 9.31 30.12
N PHE A 146 6.67 9.02 31.34
CA PHE A 146 5.50 9.65 31.98
C PHE A 146 5.96 10.45 33.18
#